data_AF-A0A9Q1HEC9-F1
#
_entry.id   AF-A0A9Q1HEC9-F1
#
_cell.length_a   1.000
_cell.length_b   1.000
_cell.length_c   1.000
_cell.angle_alpha   90.00
_cell.angle_beta   90.00
_cell.angle_gamma   90.00
#
_symmetry.space_group_name_H-M   'P 1'
#
loop_
_entity.id
_entity.type
_entity.pdbx_description
1 polymer ?
#
loop_
_entity_poly.entity_id
_entity_poly.type
_entity_poly.pdbx_seq_one_letter_code
_entity_poly.pdbx_strand_id
1 'polypeptide(L)'
;MRRIKACRGSPTATWVEPTAQDNSGSQVMVTQSHIPGESVFKEGTTTVSYIFSDMYNNTSTCCFDVTVHRNSCQGIPLRKLYFAVYISWGIILIVVAILISIRICFYASTVTTYEEDQNDISLHEVRMT
;
A
#
# COMPACT_ATOMS: atom_id res chain seq x y z
N MET A 1 2.93 -28.02 6.03
CA MET A 1 3.22 -27.22 7.24
C MET A 1 2.67 -25.82 7.05
N ARG A 2 1.76 -25.37 7.91
CA ARG A 2 1.24 -24.00 7.88
C ARG A 2 2.30 -23.04 8.45
N ARG A 3 2.47 -21.86 7.85
CA ARG A 3 3.38 -20.81 8.33
C ARG A 3 2.57 -19.61 8.77
N ILE A 4 2.77 -19.14 10.00
CA ILE A 4 2.13 -17.93 10.52
C ILE A 4 3.19 -16.83 10.58
N LYS A 5 2.86 -15.64 10.10
CA LYS A 5 3.76 -14.48 10.12
C LYS A 5 3.34 -13.52 11.21
N ALA A 6 4.28 -13.12 12.05
CA ALA A 6 4.07 -12.12 13.09
C ALA A 6 5.04 -10.93 12.96
N CYS A 7 4.73 -9.86 13.66
CA CYS A 7 5.39 -8.55 13.58
C CYS A 7 6.38 -8.36 14.71
N ARG A 8 7.51 -7.68 14.49
CA ARG A 8 8.34 -7.24 15.62
C ARG A 8 7.61 -6.30 16.59
N GLY A 9 6.73 -5.43 16.09
CA GLY A 9 5.93 -4.50 16.90
C GLY A 9 4.70 -5.13 17.57
N SER A 10 4.34 -6.36 17.18
CA SER A 10 3.29 -7.17 17.77
C SER A 10 3.79 -8.61 17.78
N PRO A 11 4.65 -8.94 18.76
CA PRO A 11 5.39 -10.21 18.80
C PRO A 11 4.51 -11.40 19.20
N THR A 12 3.19 -11.20 19.30
CA THR A 12 2.22 -12.26 19.52
C THR A 12 1.70 -12.77 18.18
N ALA A 13 1.47 -14.07 18.09
CA ALA A 13 0.84 -14.70 16.94
C ALA A 13 -0.49 -15.32 17.38
N THR A 14 -1.53 -15.14 16.56
CA THR A 14 -2.85 -15.75 16.78
C THR A 14 -3.08 -16.81 15.71
N TRP A 15 -3.56 -17.98 16.12
CA TRP A 15 -3.96 -19.06 15.23
C TRP A 15 -5.15 -19.80 15.79
N VAL A 16 -5.83 -20.57 14.93
CA VAL A 16 -6.89 -21.49 15.36
C VAL A 16 -6.23 -22.72 15.94
N GLU A 17 -6.55 -23.04 17.20
CA GLU A 17 -6.01 -24.22 17.87
C GLU A 17 -6.44 -25.50 17.13
N PRO A 18 -5.51 -26.43 16.88
CA PRO A 18 -5.85 -27.69 16.26
C PRO A 18 -6.70 -28.54 17.21
N THR A 19 -7.71 -29.19 16.67
CA THR A 19 -8.56 -30.14 17.39
C THR A 19 -8.28 -31.56 16.88
N ALA A 20 -8.31 -32.53 17.79
CA ALA A 20 -8.24 -33.94 17.46
C ALA A 20 -9.56 -34.60 17.84
N GLN A 21 -10.07 -35.45 16.95
CA GLN A 21 -11.21 -36.33 17.22
C GLN A 21 -10.71 -37.76 17.23
N ASP A 22 -10.98 -38.46 18.32
CA ASP A 22 -10.77 -39.88 18.42
C ASP A 22 -12.01 -40.63 17.89
N ASN A 23 -11.81 -41.74 17.19
CA ASN A 23 -12.91 -42.54 16.63
C ASN A 23 -13.70 -43.28 17.73
N SER A 24 -13.12 -43.40 18.93
CA SER A 24 -13.73 -44.03 20.10
C SER A 24 -14.66 -43.08 20.88
N GLY A 25 -14.66 -41.77 20.56
CA GLY A 25 -15.42 -40.76 21.31
C GLY A 25 -14.82 -40.43 22.69
N SER A 26 -13.62 -40.93 22.99
CA SER A 26 -12.91 -40.68 24.25
C SER A 26 -12.34 -39.26 24.30
N GLN A 27 -12.17 -38.73 25.52
CA GLN A 27 -11.58 -37.42 25.72
C GLN A 27 -10.09 -37.43 25.33
N VAL A 28 -9.70 -36.52 24.45
CA VAL A 28 -8.31 -36.32 24.04
C VAL A 28 -7.69 -35.24 24.92
N MET A 29 -6.55 -35.56 25.55
CA MET A 29 -5.75 -34.56 26.25
C MET A 29 -4.86 -33.82 25.24
N VAL A 30 -4.77 -32.50 25.39
CA VAL A 30 -3.96 -31.64 24.52
C VAL A 30 -2.86 -30.98 25.34
N THR A 31 -1.63 -31.20 24.95
CA THR A 31 -0.46 -30.48 25.48
C THR A 31 0.08 -29.57 24.40
N GLN A 32 0.18 -28.27 24.68
CA GLN A 32 0.67 -27.26 23.75
C GLN A 32 1.91 -26.56 24.29
N SER A 33 2.86 -26.25 23.41
CA SER A 33 4.07 -25.48 23.79
C SER A 33 3.83 -23.97 23.85
N HIS A 34 2.84 -23.45 23.12
CA HIS A 34 2.54 -22.02 23.03
C HIS A 34 1.03 -21.81 22.98
N ILE A 35 0.58 -20.70 23.56
CA ILE A 35 -0.82 -20.27 23.59
C ILE A 35 -1.05 -19.17 22.53
N PRO A 36 -2.05 -19.29 21.65
CA PRO A 36 -2.34 -18.29 20.64
C PRO A 36 -2.72 -16.95 21.29
N GLY A 37 -2.13 -15.85 20.79
CA GLY A 37 -2.40 -14.49 21.26
C GLY A 37 -1.70 -14.10 22.56
N GLU A 38 -1.30 -15.06 23.40
CA GLU A 38 -0.60 -14.78 24.66
C GLU A 38 0.91 -15.01 24.56
N SER A 39 1.34 -16.01 23.78
CA SER A 39 2.76 -16.34 23.64
C SER A 39 3.49 -15.30 22.80
N VAL A 40 4.62 -14.83 23.36
CA VAL A 40 5.48 -13.83 22.74
C VAL A 40 6.64 -14.52 22.03
N PHE A 41 6.80 -14.24 20.74
CA PHE A 41 7.83 -14.81 19.89
C PHE A 41 8.95 -13.80 19.63
N LYS A 42 10.20 -14.28 19.73
CA LYS A 42 11.37 -13.50 19.32
C LYS A 42 11.49 -13.50 17.80
N GLU A 43 12.27 -12.55 17.29
CA GLU A 43 12.61 -12.50 15.87
C GLU A 43 13.24 -13.82 15.40
N GLY A 44 12.75 -14.36 14.29
CA GLY A 44 13.15 -15.67 13.76
C GLY A 44 11.99 -16.63 13.58
N THR A 45 12.31 -17.91 13.42
CA THR A 45 11.32 -19.00 13.32
C THR A 45 11.24 -19.73 14.65
N THR A 46 10.03 -19.91 15.16
CA THR A 46 9.73 -20.73 16.33
C THR A 46 8.73 -21.80 15.92
N THR A 47 9.07 -23.06 16.20
CA THR A 47 8.17 -24.18 15.95
C THR A 47 7.24 -24.36 17.14
N VAL A 48 5.94 -24.28 16.89
CA VAL A 48 4.90 -24.57 17.87
C VAL A 48 4.46 -26.02 17.70
N SER A 49 4.35 -26.73 18.81
CA SER A 49 4.00 -28.14 18.90
C SER A 49 2.73 -28.35 19.72
N TYR A 50 1.88 -29.24 19.22
CA TYR A 50 0.68 -29.76 19.86
C TYR A 50 0.79 -31.27 19.94
N ILE A 51 0.60 -31.83 21.13
CA ILE A 51 0.61 -33.27 21.39
C ILE A 51 -0.78 -33.64 21.88
N PHE A 52 -1.43 -34.54 21.16
CA PHE A 52 -2.71 -35.12 21.49
C PHE A 52 -2.47 -36.51 22.07
N SER A 53 -3.02 -36.82 23.24
CA SER A 53 -2.95 -38.15 23.86
C SER A 53 -4.33 -38.64 24.27
N ASP A 54 -4.64 -39.90 23.98
CA ASP A 54 -5.88 -40.55 24.42
C ASP A 54 -5.67 -41.36 25.72
N MET A 55 -6.75 -41.94 26.24
CA MET A 55 -6.75 -42.81 27.43
C MET A 55 -6.13 -44.19 27.19
N TYR A 56 -5.87 -44.54 25.92
CA TYR A 56 -5.23 -45.78 25.50
C TYR A 56 -3.74 -45.59 25.18
N ASN A 57 -3.20 -44.42 25.55
CA ASN A 57 -1.81 -44.05 25.36
C ASN A 57 -1.38 -43.89 23.88
N ASN A 58 -2.32 -43.76 22.95
CA ASN A 58 -2.02 -43.32 21.59
C ASN A 58 -1.71 -41.84 21.60
N THR A 59 -0.67 -41.46 20.85
CA THR A 59 -0.24 -40.06 20.75
C THR A 59 -0.19 -39.62 19.30
N SER A 60 -0.58 -38.38 19.05
CA SER A 60 -0.48 -37.73 17.75
C SER A 60 0.10 -36.34 17.92
N THR A 61 1.09 -35.99 17.08
CA THR A 61 1.80 -34.72 17.19
C THR A 61 1.56 -33.86 15.96
N CYS A 62 1.21 -32.60 16.18
CA CYS A 62 1.07 -31.60 15.13
C CYS A 62 2.04 -30.44 15.39
N CYS A 63 2.81 -30.04 14.39
CA CYS A 63 3.73 -28.92 14.49
C CYS A 63 3.53 -27.92 13.34
N PHE A 64 3.73 -26.65 13.63
CA PHE A 64 3.75 -25.58 12.64
C PHE A 64 4.77 -24.51 13.02
N ASP A 65 5.19 -23.73 12.03
CA ASP A 65 6.22 -22.73 12.21
C ASP A 65 5.60 -21.32 12.27
N VAL A 66 5.99 -20.57 13.31
CA VAL A 66 5.71 -19.16 13.45
C VAL A 66 6.98 -18.39 13.10
N THR A 67 6.93 -17.55 12.06
CA THR A 67 8.08 -16.73 11.65
C THR A 67 7.81 -15.25 11.91
N VAL A 68 8.53 -14.69 12.86
CA VAL A 68 8.51 -13.25 13.16
C VAL A 68 9.52 -12.55 12.26
N HIS A 69 9.05 -11.67 11.37
CA HIS A 69 9.96 -10.87 10.55
C HIS A 69 9.99 -9.42 11.05
N ARG A 70 11.14 -8.76 10.92
CA ARG A 70 11.24 -7.31 11.15
C ARG A 70 10.36 -6.49 10.22
N ASN A 71 10.21 -6.94 8.98
CA ASN A 71 9.65 -6.12 7.90
C ASN A 71 8.24 -6.54 7.47
N SER A 72 7.68 -7.62 8.02
CA SER A 72 6.37 -8.17 7.60
C SER A 72 5.18 -7.28 7.98
N CYS A 73 5.40 -6.27 8.83
CA CYS A 73 4.35 -5.42 9.38
C CYS A 73 4.55 -3.95 9.10
N GLN A 74 5.37 -3.66 8.09
CA GLN A 74 5.33 -2.37 7.44
C GLN A 74 4.00 -2.31 6.69
N GLY A 75 2.95 -1.81 7.37
CA GLY A 75 1.86 -1.14 6.68
C GLY A 75 2.46 -0.17 5.66
N ILE A 76 1.84 -0.07 4.48
CA ILE A 76 2.35 0.66 3.33
C ILE A 76 2.99 1.96 3.81
N PRO A 77 4.32 2.16 3.65
CA PRO A 77 4.97 3.30 4.24
C PRO A 77 4.38 4.56 3.58
N LEU A 78 3.85 5.49 4.38
CA LEU A 78 3.17 6.73 3.93
C LEU A 78 3.99 7.53 2.90
N ARG A 79 5.31 7.34 2.88
CA ARG A 79 6.20 7.88 1.83
C ARG A 79 5.83 7.44 0.42
N LYS A 80 5.27 6.24 0.22
CA LYS A 80 4.83 5.76 -1.11
C LYS A 80 3.57 6.47 -1.61
N LEU A 81 2.72 6.94 -0.71
CA LEU A 81 1.53 7.74 -1.06
C LEU A 81 1.93 9.17 -1.44
N TYR A 82 2.92 9.73 -0.74
CA TYR A 82 3.45 11.06 -1.04
C TYR A 82 4.03 11.16 -2.47
N PHE A 83 4.84 10.19 -2.89
CA PHE A 83 5.36 10.17 -4.26
C PHE A 83 4.25 10.07 -5.33
N ALA A 84 3.21 9.27 -5.08
CA ALA A 84 2.09 9.13 -6.02
C ALA A 84 1.28 10.45 -6.16
N VAL A 85 1.13 11.20 -5.07
CA VAL A 85 0.50 12.52 -5.08
C VAL A 85 1.38 13.53 -5.82
N TYR A 86 2.67 13.64 -5.49
CA TYR A 86 3.58 14.59 -6.14
C TYR A 86 3.72 14.38 -7.65
N ILE A 87 3.77 13.13 -8.11
CA ILE A 87 3.80 12.80 -9.54
C ILE A 87 2.50 13.25 -10.21
N SER A 88 1.35 13.04 -9.56
CA SER A 88 0.05 13.46 -10.09
C SER A 88 -0.05 14.99 -10.21
N TRP A 89 0.33 15.73 -9.17
CA TRP A 89 0.30 17.20 -9.18
C TRP A 89 1.31 17.80 -10.17
N GLY A 90 2.50 17.20 -10.32
CA GLY A 90 3.50 17.64 -11.30
C GLY A 90 3.02 17.46 -12.75
N ILE A 91 2.39 16.33 -13.06
CA ILE A 91 1.80 16.08 -14.40
C ILE A 91 0.67 17.08 -14.67
N ILE A 92 -0.20 17.35 -13.70
CA ILE A 92 -1.30 18.32 -13.83
C ILE A 92 -0.76 19.73 -14.17
N LEU A 93 0.28 20.20 -13.48
CA LEU A 93 0.89 21.51 -13.77
C LEU A 93 1.49 21.58 -15.17
N ILE A 94 2.15 20.51 -15.63
CA ILE A 94 2.73 20.44 -16.98
C ILE A 94 1.63 20.51 -18.04
N VAL A 95 0.55 19.73 -17.88
CA VAL A 95 -0.59 19.74 -18.82
C VAL A 95 -1.27 21.11 -18.86
N VAL A 96 -1.46 21.76 -17.71
CA VAL A 96 -2.04 23.11 -17.63
C VAL A 96 -1.14 24.14 -18.33
N ALA A 97 0.18 24.10 -18.12
CA ALA A 97 1.12 25.00 -18.79
C ALA A 97 1.15 24.81 -20.32
N ILE A 98 1.04 23.55 -20.78
CA ILE A 98 0.94 23.23 -22.21
C ILE A 98 -0.37 23.80 -22.79
N LEU A 99 -1.51 23.61 -22.12
CA LEU A 99 -2.80 24.13 -22.58
C LEU A 99 -2.83 25.66 -22.62
N ILE A 100 -2.24 26.32 -21.61
CA ILE A 100 -2.10 27.78 -21.56
C ILE A 100 -1.22 28.25 -22.73
N SER A 101 -0.07 27.61 -22.96
CA SER A 101 0.82 27.94 -24.09
C SER A 101 0.13 27.76 -25.44
N ILE A 102 -0.63 26.67 -25.63
CA ILE A 102 -1.40 26.42 -26.86
C ILE A 102 -2.47 27.50 -27.06
N ARG A 103 -3.17 27.91 -26.00
CA ARG A 103 -4.18 28.98 -26.07
C ARG A 103 -3.57 30.35 -26.40
N ILE A 104 -2.41 30.65 -25.83
CA ILE A 104 -1.66 31.89 -26.14
C ILE A 104 -1.22 31.88 -27.60
N CYS A 105 -0.66 30.77 -28.11
CA CYS A 105 -0.30 30.64 -29.52
C CYS A 105 -1.50 30.84 -30.45
N PHE A 106 -2.65 30.24 -30.13
CA PHE A 106 -3.86 30.40 -30.94
C PHE A 106 -4.35 31.85 -30.95
N TYR A 107 -4.36 32.52 -29.79
CA TYR A 107 -4.74 33.93 -29.69
C TYR A 107 -3.78 34.86 -30.45
N ALA A 108 -2.47 34.60 -30.37
CA ALA A 108 -1.46 35.38 -31.09
C ALA A 108 -1.61 35.23 -32.61
N SER A 109 -1.84 34.01 -33.12
CA SER A 109 -2.11 33.77 -34.54
C SER A 109 -3.37 34.46 -35.05
N THR A 110 -4.40 34.63 -34.21
CA THR A 110 -5.62 35.38 -34.59
C THR A 110 -5.45 36.90 -34.57
N VAL A 111 -4.46 37.44 -33.86
CA VAL A 111 -4.21 38.89 -33.79
C VAL A 111 -3.30 39.39 -34.92
N THR A 112 -2.44 38.53 -35.46
CA THR A 112 -1.57 38.90 -36.59
C THR A 112 -2.26 38.93 -37.95
N THR A 113 -3.54 38.55 -38.04
CA THR A 113 -4.32 38.57 -39.29
C THR A 113 -5.21 39.81 -39.45
N TYR A 114 -5.12 40.80 -38.55
CA TYR A 114 -5.69 42.12 -38.80
C TYR A 114 -4.66 42.95 -39.56
N GLU A 115 -4.46 42.61 -40.83
CA GLU A 115 -3.76 43.46 -41.80
C GLU A 115 -4.83 44.39 -42.40
N GLU A 116 -4.90 45.61 -41.89
CA GLU A 116 -5.73 46.66 -42.48
C GLU A 116 -4.93 47.31 -43.62
N ASP A 117 -5.06 46.69 -44.80
CA ASP A 117 -4.76 47.32 -46.08
C ASP A 117 -5.78 48.45 -46.35
N GLN A 118 -5.42 49.72 -46.12
CA GLN A 118 -5.87 50.83 -46.97
C GLN A 118 -5.05 52.12 -46.77
N ASN A 119 -4.14 52.31 -47.74
CA ASN A 119 -3.70 53.53 -48.40
C ASN A 119 -4.49 54.84 -48.14
N ASP A 120 -3.77 55.96 -48.30
CA ASP A 120 -4.25 57.35 -48.49
C ASP A 120 -4.61 58.09 -47.17
N ILE A 121 -4.11 59.27 -46.80
CA ILE A 121 -3.68 60.43 -47.56
C ILE A 121 -2.73 61.25 -46.67
N SER A 122 -1.71 61.81 -47.28
CA SER A 122 -0.89 62.88 -46.72
C SER A 122 -1.64 64.22 -46.73
N LEU A 123 -1.19 65.14 -45.86
CA LEU A 123 -1.32 66.60 -45.93
C LEU A 123 -2.59 67.30 -45.39
N HIS A 124 -2.29 68.41 -44.71
CA HIS A 124 -3.13 69.53 -44.23
C HIS A 124 -3.95 69.25 -42.97
N GLU A 125 -3.89 70.03 -41.89
CA GLU A 125 -3.55 71.45 -41.80
C GLU A 125 -3.15 71.83 -40.36
N VAL A 126 -2.23 72.78 -40.27
CA VAL A 126 -1.81 73.49 -39.05
C VAL A 126 -2.74 74.69 -38.87
N ARG A 127 -3.43 74.84 -37.72
CA ARG A 127 -3.42 76.04 -36.81
C ARG A 127 -4.59 76.13 -35.82
N MET A 128 -4.19 76.41 -34.57
CA MET A 128 -4.66 77.43 -33.60
C MET A 128 -6.15 77.62 -33.26
N THR A 129 -6.49 77.39 -31.99
CA THR A 129 -6.64 78.46 -30.96
C THR A 129 -6.03 77.97 -29.65
#